data_AF-A0A7C5IW93-F1
#
_entry.id   AF-A0A7C5IW93-F1
#
_cell.length_a   1.000
_cell.length_b   1.000
_cell.length_c   1.000
_cell.angle_alpha   90.00
_cell.angle_beta   90.00
_cell.angle_gamma   90.00
#
_symmetry.space_group_name_H-M   'P 1'
#
loop_
_entity.id
_entity.type
_entity.pdbx_description
1 polymer ?
#
loop_
_entity_poly.entity_id
_entity_poly.type
_entity_poly.pdbx_seq_one_letter_code
_entity_poly.pdbx_strand_id
1 'polypeptide(L)' 'MASGVFDLLHLGHVRYLEEAKKAGGENAELIVIVARDSTVEKRKGYRPVIPENQRRALVESLKVVDEAVLG' A
#
# COMPACT_ATOMS: atom_id res chain seq x y z
N MET A 1 -4.81 -8.76 -4.78
CA MET A 1 -3.55 -8.20 -4.22
C MET A 1 -3.24 -6.87 -4.90
N ALA A 2 -2.73 -5.90 -4.15
CA ALA A 2 -2.25 -4.62 -4.68
C ALA A 2 -0.83 -4.34 -4.14
N SER A 3 -0.06 -3.49 -4.82
CA SER A 3 1.29 -3.13 -4.36
C SER A 3 1.64 -1.70 -4.69
N GLY A 4 2.41 -1.05 -3.83
CA GLY A 4 2.80 0.34 -4.04
C GLY A 4 3.75 0.88 -2.99
N VAL A 5 4.25 2.09 -3.21
CA VAL A 5 5.06 2.79 -2.21
C VAL A 5 4.15 3.35 -1.11
N PHE A 6 3.00 3.94 -1.47
CA PHE A 6 2.06 4.56 -0.53
C PHE A 6 2.70 5.60 0.39
N ASP A 7 3.68 6.33 -0.15
CA ASP A 7 4.25 7.49 0.53
C ASP A 7 3.30 8.68 0.43
N LEU A 8 3.24 9.50 1.47
CA LEU A 8 2.30 10.63 1.59
C LEU A 8 0.86 10.22 1.21
N LEU A 9 0.29 9.28 1.97
CA LEU A 9 -1.01 8.68 1.68
C LEU A 9 -2.10 9.76 1.43
N HIS A 10 -2.78 9.65 0.29
CA HIS A 10 -3.80 10.60 -0.14
C HIS A 10 -4.99 9.87 -0.79
N LEU A 11 -6.06 10.61 -1.09
CA LEU A 11 -7.33 10.05 -1.59
C LEU A 11 -7.16 9.14 -2.84
N GLY A 12 -6.23 9.49 -3.73
CA GLY A 12 -5.91 8.63 -4.89
C GLY A 12 -5.51 7.19 -4.52
N HIS A 13 -4.74 6.99 -3.44
CA HIS A 13 -4.37 5.65 -2.98
C HIS A 13 -5.58 4.90 -2.41
N VAL A 14 -6.43 5.60 -1.65
CA VAL A 14 -7.64 5.00 -1.07
C VAL A 14 -8.56 4.49 -2.18
N ARG A 15 -8.85 5.34 -3.18
CA ARG A 15 -9.66 4.96 -4.35
C ARG A 15 -9.06 3.80 -5.12
N TYR A 16 -7.74 3.80 -5.33
CA TYR A 16 -7.06 2.69 -5.98
C TYR A 16 -7.27 1.36 -5.23
N LEU A 17 -7.15 1.36 -3.91
CA LEU A 17 -7.33 0.17 -3.08
C LEU A 17 -8.82 -0.27 -3.04
N GLU A 18 -9.75 0.67 -3.01
CA GLU A 18 -11.19 0.38 -3.11
C GLU A 18 -11.54 -0.31 -4.42
N GLU A 19 -11.06 0.21 -5.55
CA GLU A 19 -11.27 -0.43 -6.85
C GLU A 19 -10.57 -1.79 -6.94
N ALA A 20 -9.38 -1.93 -6.34
CA ALA A 20 -8.67 -3.21 -6.29
C ALA A 20 -9.46 -4.29 -5.51
N LYS A 21 -10.07 -3.94 -4.37
CA LYS A 21 -10.94 -4.85 -3.60
C LYS A 21 -12.19 -5.21 -4.41
N LYS A 22 -12.86 -4.22 -5.01
CA LYS A 22 -14.05 -4.44 -5.85
C LYS A 22 -13.79 -5.40 -7.01
N ALA A 23 -12.64 -5.26 -7.67
CA ALA A 23 -12.26 -6.13 -8.78
C ALA A 23 -12.09 -7.60 -8.36
N GLY A 24 -11.87 -7.89 -7.07
CA GLY A 24 -11.81 -9.24 -6.54
C GLY A 24 -13.19 -9.88 -6.32
N GLY A 25 -14.28 -9.10 -6.25
CA GLY A 25 -15.63 -9.57 -5.97
C GLY A 25 -16.06 -9.41 -4.51
N GLU A 26 -17.31 -9.79 -4.21
CA GLU A 26 -18.03 -9.46 -2.96
C GLU A 26 -17.34 -9.98 -1.68
N ASN A 27 -16.58 -11.08 -1.77
CA ASN A 27 -15.90 -11.72 -0.64
C ASN A 27 -14.37 -11.78 -0.81
N ALA A 28 -13.79 -10.98 -1.72
CA ALA A 28 -12.35 -11.01 -1.92
C ALA A 28 -11.60 -10.39 -0.75
N GLU A 29 -10.42 -10.92 -0.43
CA GLU A 29 -9.46 -10.28 0.46
C GLU A 29 -8.46 -9.43 -0.34
N LEU A 30 -8.13 -8.25 0.21
CA LEU A 30 -7.14 -7.33 -0.28
C LEU A 30 -5.93 -7.33 0.64
N ILE A 31 -4.93 -8.11 0.23
CA ILE A 31 -3.57 -8.02 0.73
C ILE A 31 -2.82 -6.92 -0.05
N VAL A 32 -2.21 -5.99 0.68
CA VAL A 32 -1.43 -4.88 0.11
C VAL A 32 0.05 -5.02 0.45
N ILE A 33 0.88 -5.03 -0.58
CA ILE A 33 2.34 -5.07 -0.45
C ILE A 33 2.88 -3.64 -0.48
N VAL A 34 3.44 -3.20 0.64
CA VAL A 34 4.07 -1.88 0.79
C VAL A 34 5.56 -1.99 0.53
N ALA A 35 6.03 -1.22 -0.45
CA ALA A 35 7.43 -1.27 -0.88
C ALA A 35 8.39 -0.91 0.27
N ARG A 36 9.44 -1.70 0.44
CA ARG A 36 10.56 -1.35 1.36
C ARG A 36 11.29 -0.10 0.92
N ASP A 37 11.79 0.69 1.87
CA ASP A 37 12.58 1.90 1.64
C ASP A 37 13.80 1.59 0.75
N SER A 38 14.49 0.49 1.04
CA SER A 38 15.64 0.02 0.26
C SER A 38 15.28 -0.35 -1.18
N THR A 39 14.09 -0.91 -1.41
CA THR A 39 13.58 -1.21 -2.76
C THR A 39 13.30 0.07 -3.53
N VAL A 40 12.70 1.08 -2.88
CA VAL A 40 12.40 2.38 -3.50
C VAL A 40 13.70 3.10 -3.84
N GLU A 41 14.64 3.17 -2.92
CA GLU A 41 15.95 3.81 -3.13
C GLU A 41 16.70 3.16 -4.29
N LYS A 42 16.79 1.82 -4.29
CA LYS A 42 17.46 1.07 -5.37
C LYS A 42 16.81 1.27 -6.74
N ARG A 43 15.48 1.34 -6.81
CA ARG A 43 14.76 1.37 -8.10
C ARG A 43 14.45 2.78 -8.61
N LYS A 44 14.28 3.74 -7.71
CA LYS A 44 13.82 5.10 -8.03
C LYS A 44 14.85 6.18 -7.70
N GLY A 45 15.94 5.85 -7.01
CA GLY A 45 17.02 6.79 -6.70
C GLY A 45 16.69 7.81 -5.61
N TYR A 46 15.61 7.60 -4.86
CA TYR A 46 15.22 8.42 -3.72
C TYR A 46 14.60 7.57 -2.61
N ARG A 47 14.64 8.08 -1.38
CA ARG A 47 13.96 7.46 -0.23
C ARG A 47 12.56 8.06 -0.04
N PRO A 48 11.56 7.25 0.35
CA PRO A 48 10.27 7.77 0.79
C PRO A 48 10.40 8.78 1.94
N VAL A 49 9.49 9.74 2.01
CA VAL A 49 9.39 10.72 3.10
C VAL A 49 8.97 10.03 4.40
N ILE A 50 7.98 9.13 4.32
CA ILE A 50 7.47 8.36 5.46
C ILE A 50 8.17 6.98 5.49
N PRO A 51 8.75 6.56 6.63
CA PRO A 51 9.39 5.24 6.76
C PRO A 51 8.45 4.07 6.46
N GLU A 52 8.99 2.98 5.91
CA GLU A 52 8.22 1.81 5.45
C GLU A 52 7.24 1.24 6.49
N ASN A 53 7.64 1.16 7.76
CA ASN A 53 6.79 0.64 8.83
C ASN A 53 5.57 1.52 9.08
N GLN A 54 5.73 2.84 8.98
CA GLN A 54 4.63 3.80 9.13
C GLN A 54 3.70 3.76 7.92
N ARG A 55 4.26 3.70 6.70
CA ARG A 55 3.46 3.53 5.47
C ARG A 55 2.63 2.25 5.52
N ARG A 56 3.23 1.12 5.93
CA ARG A 56 2.54 -0.16 6.13
C ARG A 56 1.39 -0.05 7.13
N ALA A 57 1.64 0.53 8.31
CA ALA A 57 0.62 0.70 9.34
C ALA A 57 -0.52 1.63 8.90
N LEU A 58 -0.21 2.71 8.17
CA LEU A 58 -1.24 3.61 7.61
C LEU A 58 -2.10 2.88 6.57
N VAL A 59 -1.49 2.11 5.67
CA VAL A 59 -2.22 1.32 4.68
C VAL A 59 -3.10 0.25 5.35
N GLU A 60 -2.58 -0.46 6.35
CA GLU A 60 -3.32 -1.46 7.13
C GLU A 60 -4.51 -0.87 7.89
N SER A 61 -4.43 0.39 8.31
CA SER A 61 -5.52 1.07 9.02
C SER A 61 -6.72 1.42 8.13
N LEU A 62 -6.58 1.31 6.81
CA LEU A 62 -7.66 1.59 5.87
C LEU A 62 -8.68 0.46 5.91
N LYS A 63 -9.95 0.81 6.11
CA LYS A 63 -11.08 -0.15 6.18
C LYS A 63 -11.12 -1.15 5.01
N VAL A 64 -10.64 -0.77 3.83
CA VAL A 64 -10.68 -1.60 2.63
C VAL A 64 -9.56 -2.65 2.55
N VAL A 65 -8.54 -2.54 3.39
CA VAL A 65 -7.37 -3.42 3.42
C VAL A 65 -7.55 -4.45 4.52
N ASP A 66 -7.40 -5.74 4.18
CA ASP A 66 -7.48 -6.82 5.17
C ASP A 66 -6.11 -7.11 5.79
N GLU A 67 -5.04 -7.00 5.00
CA GLU A 67 -3.66 -7.20 5.46
C GLU A 67 -2.69 -6.30 4.70
N ALA A 68 -1.70 -5.70 5.41
CA ALA A 68 -0.60 -4.99 4.77
C ALA A 68 0.77 -5.52 5.23
N VAL A 69 1.61 -5.89 4.26
CA VAL A 69 2.94 -6.46 4.47
C VAL A 69 4.03 -5.67 3.76
N LEU A 70 5.26 -5.75 4.24
CA LEU A 70 6.42 -5.15 3.57
C LEU A 70 6.97 -6.09 2.49
N GLY A 71 7.22 -5.58 1.29
CA GLY A 71 7.76 -6.35 0.15
C GLY A 71 8.67 -5.56 -0.78
#